data_AF-C6M743-F1
#
_entry.id   AF-C6M743-F1
#
_cell.length_a   1.000
_cell.length_b   1.000
_cell.length_c   1.000
_cell.angle_alpha   90.00
_cell.angle_beta   90.00
_cell.angle_gamma   90.00
#
_symmetry.space_group_name_H-M   'P 1'
#
loop_
_entity.id
_entity.type
_entity.pdbx_description
1 polymer ?
#
loop_
_entity_poly.entity_id
_entity_poly.type
_entity_poly.pdbx_seq_one_letter_code
_entity_poly.pdbx_strand_id
1 'polypeptide(L)'
;MREMWGEYWLFAHNGHLIDFYPEQGEYYHAVGTTDSERAFCYILNRLRSRFASKPDPDTLFDALAALTHEIRRFGLFNFVMSNGDNLFAHASTLLHYIVRKAPFGKARLLDDDVMVDFSEVTTPNDKVAVIATLPLTRDETWSQLAVNELVMFRQGDIARSDRPEQPVYMSVEEGLAIARAVGVSV
;
A
#
# COMPACT_ATOMS: atom_id res chain seq x y z
N MET A 1 8.97 -1.42 -10.79
CA MET A 1 10.20 -1.19 -10.01
C MET A 1 10.97 -0.03 -10.62
N ARG A 2 11.50 0.90 -9.82
CA ARG A 2 12.40 1.99 -10.26
C ARG A 2 13.45 2.26 -9.18
N GLU A 3 14.64 2.69 -9.57
CA GLU A 3 15.70 3.04 -8.62
C GLU A 3 15.57 4.53 -8.20
N MET A 4 15.65 4.81 -6.90
CA MET A 4 15.76 6.16 -6.35
C MET A 4 16.62 6.15 -5.09
N TRP A 5 17.62 7.06 -5.02
CA TRP A 5 18.54 7.22 -3.90
C TRP A 5 19.34 5.96 -3.51
N GLY A 6 19.67 5.13 -4.48
CA GLY A 6 20.38 3.86 -4.30
C GLY A 6 19.48 2.69 -3.93
N GLU A 7 18.15 2.84 -3.98
CA GLU A 7 17.19 1.85 -3.52
C GLU A 7 16.19 1.49 -4.62
N TYR A 8 15.76 0.22 -4.64
CA TYR A 8 14.68 -0.21 -5.51
C TYR A 8 13.33 0.07 -4.88
N TRP A 9 12.57 0.93 -5.55
CA TRP A 9 11.20 1.23 -5.19
C TRP A 9 10.22 0.34 -5.99
N LEU A 10 9.31 -0.27 -5.26
CA LEU A 10 8.22 -1.10 -5.74
C LEU A 10 6.90 -0.38 -5.47
N PHE A 11 5.94 -0.54 -6.38
CA PHE A 11 4.64 0.07 -6.28
C PHE A 11 3.60 -0.84 -6.94
N ALA A 12 2.54 -1.12 -6.22
CA ALA A 12 1.37 -1.84 -6.70
C ALA A 12 0.13 -0.99 -6.38
N HIS A 13 -0.71 -0.74 -7.37
CA HIS A 13 -1.92 0.05 -7.24
C HIS A 13 -3.11 -0.78 -7.74
N ASN A 14 -4.14 -0.84 -6.90
CA ASN A 14 -5.45 -1.42 -7.21
C ASN A 14 -6.47 -0.28 -7.13
N GLY A 15 -6.99 0.12 -8.28
CA GLY A 15 -7.83 1.30 -8.35
C GLY A 15 -7.88 1.86 -9.75
N HIS A 16 -8.49 3.02 -9.85
CA HIS A 16 -8.60 3.75 -11.11
C HIS A 16 -8.59 5.25 -10.82
N LEU A 17 -7.68 5.96 -11.47
CA LEU A 17 -7.53 7.41 -11.37
C LEU A 17 -8.05 8.06 -12.66
N ILE A 18 -9.15 8.78 -12.52
CA ILE A 18 -9.84 9.50 -13.60
C ILE A 18 -9.08 10.79 -13.88
N ASP A 19 -8.80 11.06 -15.15
CA ASP A 19 -8.13 12.29 -15.61
C ASP A 19 -6.81 12.64 -14.90
N PHE A 20 -6.12 11.62 -14.38
CA PHE A 20 -4.82 11.81 -13.73
C PHE A 20 -3.67 11.85 -14.76
N TYR A 21 -3.37 13.07 -15.20
CA TYR A 21 -2.29 13.40 -16.15
C TYR A 21 -1.36 14.47 -15.56
N PRO A 22 -0.55 14.11 -14.54
CA PRO A 22 0.38 15.06 -13.95
C PRO A 22 1.45 15.50 -14.97
N GLU A 23 2.01 16.69 -14.77
CA GLU A 23 3.15 17.15 -15.56
C GLU A 23 4.31 16.15 -15.49
N GLN A 24 4.97 15.96 -16.63
CA GLN A 24 6.10 15.06 -16.72
C GLN A 24 7.28 15.60 -15.92
N GLY A 25 7.73 14.84 -14.93
CA GLY A 25 8.89 15.19 -14.13
C GLY A 25 10.22 14.96 -14.86
N GLU A 26 11.31 15.38 -14.24
CA GLU A 26 12.66 15.34 -14.82
C GLU A 26 13.26 13.92 -14.87
N TYR A 27 13.01 13.09 -13.85
CA TYR A 27 13.79 11.86 -13.61
C TYR A 27 13.07 10.59 -14.05
N TYR A 28 11.76 10.50 -13.79
CA TYR A 28 11.00 9.26 -14.00
C TYR A 28 9.86 9.47 -14.98
N HIS A 29 9.87 8.70 -16.07
CA HIS A 29 8.82 8.73 -17.09
C HIS A 29 8.14 7.38 -17.18
N ALA A 30 6.81 7.39 -17.25
CA ALA A 30 6.02 6.17 -17.47
C ALA A 30 6.38 5.58 -18.84
N VAL A 31 6.62 4.27 -18.90
CA VAL A 31 6.89 3.55 -20.15
C VAL A 31 5.58 3.10 -20.79
N GLY A 32 4.64 2.64 -19.97
CA GLY A 32 3.28 2.29 -20.38
C GLY A 32 2.30 3.45 -20.26
N THR A 33 1.03 3.12 -20.44
CA THR A 33 -0.08 4.09 -20.48
C THR A 33 -1.03 3.97 -19.28
N THR A 34 -0.66 3.19 -18.26
CA THR A 34 -1.50 3.01 -17.07
C THR A 34 -1.43 4.21 -16.15
N ASP A 35 -2.54 4.53 -15.51
CA ASP A 35 -2.63 5.51 -14.42
C ASP A 35 -1.76 5.12 -13.23
N SER A 36 -1.69 3.82 -12.89
CA SER A 36 -0.80 3.26 -11.87
C SER A 36 0.67 3.67 -12.09
N GLU A 37 1.19 3.52 -13.31
CA GLU A 37 2.57 3.86 -13.58
C GLU A 37 2.80 5.39 -13.59
N ARG A 38 1.83 6.17 -14.09
CA ARG A 38 1.88 7.63 -13.99
C ARG A 38 1.92 8.10 -12.55
N ALA A 39 1.07 7.56 -11.68
CA ALA A 39 1.07 7.87 -10.25
C ALA A 39 2.41 7.52 -9.59
N PHE A 40 2.97 6.36 -9.91
CA PHE A 40 4.27 5.97 -9.37
C PHE A 40 5.39 6.92 -9.81
N CYS A 41 5.46 7.26 -11.10
CA CYS A 41 6.46 8.22 -11.60
C CYS A 41 6.26 9.61 -11.00
N TYR A 42 5.01 10.04 -10.84
CA TYR A 42 4.69 11.32 -10.21
C TYR A 42 5.20 11.37 -8.77
N ILE A 43 4.90 10.37 -7.95
CA ILE A 43 5.36 10.28 -6.56
C ILE A 43 6.89 10.37 -6.50
N LEU A 44 7.60 9.55 -7.29
CA LEU A 44 9.06 9.52 -7.27
C LEU A 44 9.68 10.85 -7.71
N ASN A 45 9.15 11.47 -8.77
CA ASN A 45 9.63 12.79 -9.20
C ASN A 45 9.41 13.84 -8.12
N ARG A 46 8.22 13.89 -7.49
CA ARG A 46 7.92 14.87 -6.45
C ARG A 46 8.79 14.70 -5.21
N LEU A 47 9.06 13.45 -4.81
CA LEU A 47 9.99 13.16 -3.73
C LEU A 47 11.42 13.60 -4.08
N ARG A 48 11.90 13.28 -5.28
CA ARG A 48 13.27 13.62 -5.73
C ARG A 48 13.48 15.12 -5.97
N SER A 49 12.46 15.83 -6.46
CA SER A 49 12.49 17.30 -6.56
C SER A 49 12.50 17.97 -5.19
N ARG A 50 11.88 17.36 -4.18
CA ARG A 50 11.82 17.91 -2.81
C ARG A 50 13.06 17.58 -1.98
N PHE A 51 13.67 16.42 -2.20
CA PHE A 51 14.81 15.95 -1.41
C PHE A 51 15.95 15.45 -2.31
N ALA A 52 17.11 16.11 -2.20
CA ALA A 52 18.31 15.73 -2.95
C ALA A 52 18.83 14.31 -2.58
N SER A 53 18.55 13.87 -1.36
CA SER A 53 18.86 12.53 -0.84
C SER A 53 17.68 11.99 -0.01
N LYS A 54 17.66 10.68 0.26
CA LYS A 54 16.62 10.06 1.09
C LYS A 54 16.50 10.79 2.44
N PRO A 55 15.33 11.37 2.77
CA PRO A 55 15.13 11.98 4.08
C PRO A 55 14.95 10.90 5.16
N ASP A 56 14.85 11.30 6.42
CA ASP A 56 14.49 10.37 7.49
C ASP A 56 13.06 9.79 7.26
N PRO A 57 12.73 8.64 7.87
CA PRO A 57 11.46 7.96 7.63
C PRO A 57 10.22 8.80 7.93
N ASP A 58 10.27 9.68 8.94
CA ASP A 58 9.12 10.48 9.34
C ASP A 58 8.86 11.60 8.34
N THR A 59 9.92 12.28 7.90
CA THR A 59 9.84 13.28 6.82
C THR A 59 9.39 12.67 5.49
N LEU A 60 9.89 11.45 5.18
CA LEU A 60 9.46 10.70 4.00
C LEU A 60 7.96 10.38 4.05
N PHE A 61 7.49 9.91 5.20
CA PHE A 61 6.09 9.60 5.43
C PHE A 61 5.19 10.82 5.22
N ASP A 62 5.54 11.96 5.82
CA ASP A 62 4.76 13.20 5.70
C ASP A 62 4.68 13.68 4.24
N ALA A 63 5.78 13.56 3.50
CA ALA A 63 5.81 13.90 2.08
C ALA A 63 4.92 12.95 1.25
N LEU A 64 4.96 11.65 1.54
CA LEU A 64 4.13 10.67 0.85
C LEU A 64 2.65 10.80 1.20
N ALA A 65 2.31 11.13 2.45
CA ALA A 65 0.94 11.42 2.89
C ALA A 65 0.36 12.59 2.10
N ALA A 66 1.10 13.70 2.01
CA ALA A 66 0.69 14.86 1.22
C ALA A 66 0.43 14.53 -0.26
N LEU A 67 1.31 13.74 -0.89
CA LEU A 67 1.13 13.28 -2.28
C LEU A 67 -0.06 12.34 -2.42
N THR A 68 -0.27 11.46 -1.44
CA THR A 68 -1.40 10.53 -1.41
C THR A 68 -2.74 11.28 -1.33
N HIS A 69 -2.83 12.32 -0.50
CA HIS A 69 -4.00 13.20 -0.45
C HIS A 69 -4.27 13.90 -1.78
N GLU A 70 -3.24 14.30 -2.51
CA GLU A 70 -3.38 14.92 -3.83
C GLU A 70 -3.93 13.91 -4.85
N ILE A 71 -3.31 12.73 -4.95
CA ILE A 71 -3.62 11.74 -5.99
C ILE A 71 -4.98 11.08 -5.75
N ARG A 72 -5.36 10.77 -4.51
CA ARG A 72 -6.63 10.09 -4.21
C ARG A 72 -7.88 10.91 -4.55
N ARG A 73 -7.72 12.20 -4.86
CA ARG A 73 -8.82 13.05 -5.36
C ARG A 73 -9.27 12.68 -6.77
N PHE A 74 -8.44 11.94 -7.50
CA PHE A 74 -8.72 11.51 -8.87
C PHE A 74 -9.42 10.15 -8.94
N GLY A 75 -9.57 9.43 -7.83
CA GLY A 75 -10.31 8.17 -7.80
C GLY A 75 -9.83 7.19 -6.73
N LEU A 76 -10.13 5.90 -6.93
CA LEU A 76 -9.69 4.85 -6.02
C LEU A 76 -8.19 4.69 -6.13
N PHE A 77 -7.48 4.82 -5.01
CA PHE A 77 -6.03 4.79 -4.95
C PHE A 77 -5.53 3.83 -3.87
N ASN A 78 -6.01 2.57 -3.85
CA ASN A 78 -5.43 1.58 -2.96
C ASN A 78 -4.02 1.25 -3.48
N PHE A 79 -2.99 1.45 -2.68
CA PHE A 79 -1.64 1.10 -3.11
C PHE A 79 -0.81 0.51 -1.99
N VAL A 80 0.20 -0.25 -2.40
CA VAL A 80 1.33 -0.64 -1.57
C VAL A 80 2.61 -0.19 -2.25
N MET A 81 3.50 0.46 -1.50
CA MET A 81 4.78 0.99 -1.98
C MET A 81 5.89 0.62 -1.02
N SER A 82 7.06 0.23 -1.51
CA SER A 82 8.20 -0.11 -0.66
C SER A 82 9.53 0.23 -1.28
N ASN A 83 10.50 0.60 -0.45
CA ASN A 83 11.90 0.78 -0.79
C ASN A 83 12.80 -0.32 -0.20
N GLY A 84 12.22 -1.38 0.36
CA GLY A 84 12.93 -2.46 1.07
C GLY A 84 13.04 -2.24 2.58
N ASP A 85 13.14 -1.00 3.05
CA ASP A 85 13.18 -0.67 4.48
C ASP A 85 11.78 -0.48 5.08
N ASN A 86 10.95 0.27 4.36
CA ASN A 86 9.60 0.65 4.78
C ASN A 86 8.58 0.12 3.78
N LEU A 87 7.40 -0.20 4.27
CA LEU A 87 6.25 -0.58 3.47
C LEU A 87 5.11 0.39 3.75
N PHE A 88 4.69 1.13 2.73
CA PHE A 88 3.59 2.08 2.79
C PHE A 88 2.35 1.44 2.18
N ALA A 89 1.21 1.56 2.84
CA ALA A 89 -0.08 1.07 2.36
C ALA A 89 -1.14 2.16 2.53
N HIS A 90 -1.87 2.47 1.45
CA HIS A 90 -3.00 3.40 1.49
C HIS A 90 -4.28 2.72 1.06
N ALA A 91 -5.38 3.05 1.74
CA ALA A 91 -6.71 2.54 1.43
C ALA A 91 -7.65 3.68 1.02
N SER A 92 -8.17 3.64 -0.21
CA SER A 92 -9.38 4.36 -0.62
C SER A 92 -10.66 3.53 -0.42
N THR A 93 -10.55 2.20 -0.45
CA THR A 93 -11.65 1.25 -0.17
C THR A 93 -11.16 0.14 0.75
N LEU A 94 -11.40 -1.13 0.40
CA LEU A 94 -11.01 -2.28 1.21
C LEU A 94 -9.51 -2.50 1.08
N LEU A 95 -8.82 -2.37 2.21
CA LEU A 95 -7.47 -2.85 2.38
C LEU A 95 -7.34 -3.32 3.82
N HIS A 96 -6.84 -4.53 3.98
CA HIS A 96 -6.70 -5.19 5.27
C HIS A 96 -5.25 -5.54 5.50
N TYR A 97 -4.86 -5.60 6.77
CA TYR A 97 -3.56 -6.06 7.18
C TYR A 97 -3.65 -7.03 8.36
N ILE A 98 -2.62 -7.85 8.48
CA ILE A 98 -2.34 -8.64 9.67
C ILE A 98 -0.85 -8.56 9.97
N VAL A 99 -0.51 -8.43 11.25
CA VAL A 99 0.86 -8.54 11.74
C VAL A 99 1.01 -9.87 12.47
N ARG A 100 1.80 -10.78 11.89
CA ARG A 100 2.15 -12.05 12.50
C ARG A 100 3.44 -11.92 13.28
N LYS A 101 3.47 -12.55 14.45
CA LYS A 101 4.65 -12.68 15.31
C LYS A 101 4.74 -14.12 15.76
N ALA A 102 5.93 -14.56 16.15
CA ALA A 102 6.10 -15.90 16.69
C ALA A 102 5.19 -16.14 17.92
N PRO A 103 4.71 -17.39 18.14
CA PRO A 103 4.95 -18.57 17.30
C PRO A 103 4.16 -18.51 15.98
N PHE A 104 4.85 -18.71 14.85
CA PHE A 104 4.22 -18.78 13.54
C PHE A 104 3.50 -20.11 13.38
N GLY A 105 2.21 -20.04 13.04
CA GLY A 105 1.37 -21.19 12.75
C GLY A 105 1.13 -21.36 11.25
N LYS A 106 0.37 -22.41 10.92
CA LYS A 106 -0.17 -22.60 9.57
C LYS A 106 -1.35 -21.66 9.38
N ALA A 107 -1.42 -21.00 8.23
CA ALA A 107 -2.58 -20.22 7.85
C ALA A 107 -3.24 -20.84 6.62
N ARG A 108 -4.55 -21.09 6.71
CA ARG A 108 -5.34 -21.63 5.60
C ARG A 108 -5.84 -20.47 4.75
N LEU A 109 -5.41 -20.43 3.49
CA LEU A 109 -5.89 -19.41 2.56
C LEU A 109 -7.38 -19.60 2.29
N LEU A 110 -8.07 -18.50 1.99
CA LEU A 110 -9.49 -18.51 1.64
C LEU A 110 -9.74 -19.19 0.30
N ASP A 111 -8.80 -19.06 -0.63
CA ASP A 111 -8.88 -19.59 -1.98
C ASP A 111 -8.00 -20.85 -2.15
N ASP A 112 -8.51 -21.79 -2.94
CA ASP A 112 -7.86 -23.01 -3.44
C ASP A 112 -7.34 -24.06 -2.43
N ASP A 113 -7.83 -24.08 -1.18
CA ASP A 113 -7.40 -25.07 -0.16
C ASP A 113 -5.87 -25.13 0.03
N VAL A 114 -5.15 -24.08 -0.37
CA VAL A 114 -3.71 -23.96 -0.20
C VAL A 114 -3.42 -23.49 1.23
N MET A 115 -2.61 -24.27 1.95
CA MET A 115 -2.09 -23.84 3.24
C MET A 115 -0.69 -23.29 3.06
N VAL A 116 -0.43 -22.11 3.63
CA VAL A 116 0.92 -21.56 3.73
C VAL A 116 1.40 -21.76 5.16
N ASP A 117 2.50 -22.50 5.30
CA ASP A 117 3.19 -22.65 6.58
C ASP A 117 4.22 -21.53 6.73
N PHE A 118 3.90 -20.52 7.53
CA PHE A 118 4.80 -19.38 7.75
C PHE A 118 6.02 -19.75 8.59
N SER A 119 5.98 -20.87 9.32
CA SER A 119 7.13 -21.35 10.10
C SER A 119 8.29 -21.82 9.21
N GLU A 120 8.03 -22.17 7.95
CA GLU A 120 9.07 -22.60 6.99
C GLU A 120 9.92 -21.44 6.46
N VAL A 121 9.44 -20.20 6.60
CA VAL A 121 10.08 -19.00 6.03
C VAL A 121 10.36 -17.90 7.07
N THR A 122 10.15 -18.20 8.35
CA THR A 122 10.34 -17.24 9.45
C THR A 122 11.12 -17.83 10.62
N THR A 123 11.73 -16.95 11.41
CA THR A 123 12.37 -17.28 12.69
C THR A 123 11.50 -16.84 13.87
N PRO A 124 11.71 -17.34 15.10
CA PRO A 124 10.98 -16.89 16.29
C PRO A 124 11.08 -15.38 16.60
N ASN A 125 12.02 -14.67 15.98
CA ASN A 125 12.19 -13.23 16.17
C ASN A 125 11.54 -12.40 15.06
N ASP A 126 11.01 -13.05 14.03
CA ASP A 126 10.45 -12.33 12.89
C ASP A 126 9.07 -11.76 13.22
N LYS A 127 8.77 -10.65 12.54
CA LYS A 127 7.42 -10.06 12.49
C LYS A 127 7.10 -9.81 11.03
N VAL A 128 5.95 -10.29 10.58
CA VAL A 128 5.55 -10.22 9.18
C VAL A 128 4.23 -9.47 9.07
N ALA A 129 4.25 -8.33 8.40
CA ALA A 129 3.03 -7.63 8.01
C ALA A 129 2.59 -8.13 6.63
N VAL A 130 1.35 -8.62 6.54
CA VAL A 130 0.72 -9.00 5.27
C VAL A 130 -0.40 -8.01 5.00
N ILE A 131 -0.46 -7.48 3.77
CA ILE A 131 -1.50 -6.56 3.32
C ILE A 131 -2.21 -7.17 2.12
N ALA A 132 -3.54 -7.13 2.13
CA ALA A 132 -4.38 -7.66 1.07
C ALA A 132 -5.70 -6.89 1.00
N THR A 133 -6.32 -6.83 -0.19
CA THR A 133 -7.61 -6.15 -0.39
C THR A 133 -8.70 -6.74 0.51
N LEU A 134 -8.71 -8.06 0.66
CA LEU A 134 -9.56 -8.82 1.58
C LEU A 134 -8.69 -9.70 2.49
N PRO A 135 -9.16 -10.05 3.71
CA PRO A 135 -8.51 -11.04 4.55
C PRO A 135 -8.22 -12.30 3.74
N LEU A 136 -7.02 -12.88 3.85
CA LEU A 136 -6.68 -14.09 3.09
C LEU A 136 -6.92 -15.38 3.87
N THR A 137 -7.26 -15.31 5.16
CA THR A 137 -7.34 -16.46 6.06
C THR A 137 -8.60 -16.37 6.93
N ARG A 138 -9.18 -17.53 7.31
CA ARG A 138 -10.42 -17.60 8.13
C ARG A 138 -10.17 -17.56 9.63
N ASP A 139 -9.04 -18.13 10.04
CA ASP A 139 -8.76 -18.43 11.45
C ASP A 139 -7.87 -17.36 12.11
N GLU A 140 -7.74 -16.20 11.47
CA GLU A 140 -6.95 -15.07 11.96
C GLU A 140 -7.76 -13.77 11.93
N THR A 141 -7.45 -12.86 12.85
CA THR A 141 -8.08 -11.54 12.89
C THR A 141 -7.29 -10.56 12.03
N TRP A 142 -7.88 -10.17 10.90
CA TRP A 142 -7.38 -9.11 10.05
C TRP A 142 -7.96 -7.76 10.48
N SER A 143 -7.13 -6.72 10.41
CA SER A 143 -7.54 -5.34 10.66
C SER A 143 -7.77 -4.63 9.33
N GLN A 144 -8.91 -3.94 9.18
CA GLN A 144 -9.16 -3.08 8.03
C GLN A 144 -8.47 -1.73 8.24
N LEU A 145 -7.81 -1.21 7.21
CA LEU A 145 -7.39 0.19 7.17
C LEU A 145 -8.62 1.08 6.96
N ALA A 146 -8.66 2.22 7.63
CA ALA A 146 -9.74 3.16 7.42
C ALA A 146 -9.68 3.71 5.98
N VAL A 147 -10.83 4.01 5.42
CA VAL A 147 -10.92 4.74 4.16
C VAL A 147 -10.14 6.03 4.31
N ASN A 148 -9.28 6.32 3.35
CA ASN A 148 -8.35 7.44 3.29
C ASN A 148 -7.19 7.40 4.31
N GLU A 149 -6.86 6.24 4.87
CA GLU A 149 -5.70 6.05 5.75
C GLU A 149 -4.45 5.66 4.94
N LEU A 150 -3.31 6.28 5.26
CA LEU A 150 -1.98 5.83 4.86
C LEU A 150 -1.22 5.31 6.08
N VAL A 151 -0.63 4.11 5.97
CA VAL A 151 0.15 3.48 7.04
C VAL A 151 1.55 3.17 6.55
N MET A 152 2.55 3.39 7.40
CA MET A 152 3.92 2.93 7.21
C MET A 152 4.23 1.80 8.18
N PHE A 153 4.61 0.65 7.64
CA PHE A 153 5.13 -0.48 8.37
C PHE A 153 6.66 -0.50 8.30
N ARG A 154 7.29 -0.85 9.41
CA ARG A 154 8.73 -1.04 9.51
C ARG A 154 9.01 -2.21 10.45
N GLN A 155 9.85 -3.16 10.01
CA GLN A 155 10.16 -4.39 10.77
C GLN A 155 8.90 -5.13 11.26
N GLY A 156 7.86 -5.14 10.42
CA GLY A 156 6.60 -5.84 10.70
C GLY A 156 5.65 -5.13 11.68
N ASP A 157 5.98 -3.95 12.21
CA ASP A 157 5.07 -3.15 13.05
C ASP A 157 4.62 -1.87 12.32
N ILE A 158 3.46 -1.33 12.71
CA ILE A 158 3.04 0.01 12.27
C ILE A 158 3.94 1.04 12.95
N ALA A 159 4.68 1.78 12.15
CA ALA A 159 5.55 2.86 12.61
C ALA A 159 4.83 4.22 12.60
N ARG A 160 4.01 4.49 11.58
CA ARG A 160 3.23 5.73 11.42
C ARG A 160 1.89 5.43 10.76
N SER A 161 0.88 6.23 11.08
CA SER A 161 -0.41 6.25 10.40
C SER A 161 -0.90 7.68 10.25
N ASP A 162 -1.39 8.00 9.05
CA ASP A 162 -2.13 9.21 8.71
C ASP A 162 -3.60 8.80 8.55
N ARG A 163 -4.22 8.49 9.69
CA ARG A 163 -5.62 8.09 9.78
C ARG A 163 -6.52 9.32 9.86
N PRO A 164 -7.60 9.40 9.08
CA PRO A 164 -8.57 10.48 9.19
C PRO A 164 -9.15 10.61 10.61
N GLU A 165 -9.41 11.84 11.05
CA GLU A 165 -9.98 12.15 12.37
C GLU A 165 -11.32 11.43 12.62
N GLN A 166 -12.13 11.30 11.58
CA GLN A 166 -13.37 10.53 11.57
C GLN A 166 -13.21 9.32 10.64
N PRO A 167 -12.67 8.21 11.14
CA PRO A 167 -12.34 7.05 10.33
C PRO A 167 -13.61 6.31 9.91
N VAL A 168 -13.68 6.00 8.63
CA VAL A 168 -14.77 5.20 8.03
C VAL A 168 -14.20 3.84 7.65
N TYR A 169 -14.95 2.78 7.95
CA TYR A 169 -14.65 1.41 7.57
C TYR A 169 -15.80 0.89 6.72
N MET A 170 -15.47 0.28 5.59
CA MET A 170 -16.46 -0.26 4.66
C MET A 170 -16.78 -1.71 5.03
N SER A 171 -18.03 -2.10 4.85
CA SER A 171 -18.35 -3.52 4.75
C SER A 171 -17.72 -4.10 3.47
N VAL A 172 -17.50 -5.41 3.46
CA VAL A 172 -16.99 -6.11 2.27
C VAL A 172 -17.94 -5.91 1.08
N GLU A 173 -19.25 -5.94 1.31
CA GLU A 173 -20.25 -5.74 0.25
C GLU A 173 -20.14 -4.35 -0.40
N GLU A 174 -20.08 -3.29 0.41
CA GLU A 174 -19.95 -1.91 -0.08
C GLU A 174 -18.65 -1.72 -0.87
N GLY A 175 -17.53 -2.19 -0.33
CA GLY A 175 -16.25 -2.02 -0.97
C GLY A 175 -16.12 -2.79 -2.29
N LEU A 176 -16.68 -4.01 -2.37
CA LEU A 176 -16.76 -4.78 -3.61
C LEU A 176 -17.65 -4.09 -4.65
N ALA A 177 -18.78 -3.51 -4.22
CA ALA A 177 -19.67 -2.78 -5.11
C ALA A 177 -18.97 -1.55 -5.73
N ILE A 178 -18.21 -0.80 -4.91
CA ILE A 178 -17.44 0.36 -5.37
C ILE A 178 -16.34 -0.06 -6.36
N ALA A 179 -15.57 -1.11 -6.05
CA ALA A 179 -14.49 -1.59 -6.93
C ALA A 179 -15.03 -2.08 -8.29
N ARG A 180 -16.15 -2.82 -8.29
CA ARG A 180 -16.81 -3.28 -9.52
C ARG A 180 -17.32 -2.12 -10.37
N ALA A 181 -17.85 -1.06 -9.76
CA ALA A 181 -18.36 0.10 -10.48
C ALA A 181 -17.28 0.84 -11.29
N VAL A 182 -16.01 0.72 -10.89
CA VAL A 182 -14.86 1.32 -11.59
C VAL A 182 -14.04 0.32 -12.40
N GLY A 183 -14.54 -0.91 -12.58
CA GLY A 183 -13.88 -1.95 -13.40
C GLY A 183 -12.59 -2.52 -12.81
N VAL A 184 -12.39 -2.39 -11.50
CA VAL A 184 -11.19 -2.87 -10.80
C VAL A 184 -11.44 -4.27 -10.26
N SER A 185 -10.55 -5.22 -10.59
CA SER A 185 -10.57 -6.58 -10.05
C SER A 185 -10.26 -6.56 -8.55
N VAL A 186 -11.03 -7.33 -7.76
CA VAL A 186 -10.81 -7.56 -6.33
C VAL A 186 -10.29 -8.96 -6.14
#